data_AF-A0A2I1DPC9-F1
#
_entry.id   AF-A0A2I1DPC9-F1
#
_cell.length_a   1.000
_cell.length_b   1.000
_cell.length_c   1.000
_cell.angle_alpha   90.00
_cell.angle_beta   90.00
_cell.angle_gamma   90.00
#
_symmetry.space_group_name_H-M   'P 1'
#
loop_
_entity.id
_entity.type
_entity.pdbx_description
1 polymer ?
#
loop_
_entity_poly.entity_id
_entity_poly.type
_entity_poly.pdbx_seq_one_letter_code
_entity_poly.pdbx_strand_id
1 'polypeptide(L)'
;MQEVFHTSTTDSIPGEAIQKNLGVISAFNEAVYSPDTLHRQAEDTLRELTRKARELGATGLVAVRFLPTQNFYGVRCMYGYGTAVVTHKITWPHAADDGER
;
A
#
# COMPACT_ATOMS: atom_id res chain seq x y z
N MET A 1 8.66 -18.56 -5.64
CA MET A 1 7.35 -17.94 -5.88
C MET A 1 7.33 -16.65 -5.08
N GLN A 2 7.34 -15.47 -5.72
CA GLN A 2 7.32 -14.19 -4.99
C GLN A 2 5.89 -13.95 -4.48
N GLU A 3 5.74 -13.71 -3.18
CA GLU A 3 4.47 -13.24 -2.61
C GLU A 3 4.09 -11.88 -3.22
N VAL A 4 2.83 -11.75 -3.65
CA VAL A 4 2.28 -10.50 -4.16
C VAL A 4 2.11 -9.53 -3.00
N PHE A 5 2.68 -8.33 -3.10
CA PHE A 5 2.51 -7.28 -2.10
C PHE A 5 1.29 -6.43 -2.47
N HIS A 6 0.23 -6.55 -1.69
CA HIS A 6 -1.03 -5.86 -1.98
C HIS A 6 -1.01 -4.42 -1.44
N THR A 7 -1.40 -3.47 -2.29
CA THR A 7 -1.60 -2.06 -1.94
C THR A 7 -3.04 -1.67 -2.17
N SER A 8 -3.68 -1.03 -1.19
CA SER A 8 -5.08 -0.57 -1.30
C SER A 8 -5.25 0.87 -0.83
N THR A 9 -6.14 1.59 -1.49
CA THR A 9 -6.65 2.89 -1.03
C THR A 9 -7.78 2.74 0.00
N THR A 10 -8.39 1.56 0.13
CA THR A 10 -9.32 1.25 1.22
C THR A 10 -8.57 0.81 2.47
N ASP A 11 -9.29 0.66 3.57
CA ASP A 11 -8.79 0.14 4.85
C ASP A 11 -8.64 -1.39 4.89
N SER A 12 -8.83 -2.07 3.76
CA SER A 12 -8.94 -3.52 3.67
C SER A 12 -8.33 -4.08 2.37
N ILE A 13 -8.05 -5.39 2.37
CA ILE A 13 -7.56 -6.14 1.21
C ILE A 13 -8.55 -7.29 0.95
N PRO A 14 -9.22 -7.35 -0.22
CA PRO A 14 -10.21 -8.39 -0.49
C PRO A 14 -9.64 -9.81 -0.39
N GLY A 15 -10.33 -10.68 0.36
CA GLY A 15 -9.91 -12.07 0.56
C GLY A 15 -8.79 -12.27 1.59
N GLU A 16 -8.35 -11.20 2.25
CA GLU A 16 -7.33 -11.24 3.30
C GLU A 16 -7.82 -10.57 4.58
N ALA A 17 -7.42 -11.11 5.73
CA ALA A 17 -7.66 -10.49 7.03
C ALA A 17 -6.37 -9.84 7.53
N ILE A 18 -6.48 -8.62 8.07
CA ILE A 18 -5.36 -7.93 8.70
C ILE A 18 -5.08 -8.59 10.04
N GLN A 19 -3.91 -9.23 10.15
CA GLN A 19 -3.43 -9.86 11.38
C GLN A 19 -2.77 -8.85 12.31
N LYS A 20 -2.00 -7.89 11.76
CA LYS A 20 -1.25 -6.92 12.55
C LYS A 20 -1.11 -5.59 11.82
N ASN A 21 -1.26 -4.49 12.57
CA ASN A 21 -0.92 -3.15 12.13
C ASN A 21 0.54 -2.83 12.55
N LEU A 22 1.37 -2.43 11.59
CA LEU A 22 2.78 -2.10 11.80
C LEU A 22 3.04 -0.58 11.88
N GLY A 23 1.99 0.23 11.75
CA GLY A 23 2.02 1.68 11.85
C GLY A 23 1.83 2.38 10.51
N VAL A 24 1.63 3.70 10.61
CA VAL A 24 1.56 4.59 9.45
C VAL A 24 2.98 4.86 8.96
N ILE A 25 3.18 4.74 7.66
CA ILE A 25 4.41 5.12 6.98
C ILE A 25 4.14 6.24 5.98
N SER A 26 5.17 7.02 5.71
CA SER A 26 5.10 8.11 4.74
C SER A 26 6.34 8.20 3.86
N ALA A 27 6.16 8.83 2.71
CA ALA A 27 7.20 9.12 1.74
C ALA A 27 6.98 10.52 1.15
N PHE A 28 8.06 11.24 0.92
CA PHE A 28 8.06 12.55 0.28
C PHE A 28 8.95 12.47 -0.96
N ASN A 29 8.38 12.72 -2.12
CA ASN A 29 9.06 12.65 -3.40
C ASN A 29 9.24 14.08 -3.96
N GLU A 30 10.48 14.55 -3.93
CA GLU A 30 10.90 15.87 -4.47
C GLU A 30 11.48 15.81 -5.87
N ALA A 31 11.47 14.64 -6.52
CA ALA A 31 11.99 14.51 -7.87
C ALA A 31 11.21 15.40 -8.85
N VAL A 32 11.94 15.98 -9.79
CA VAL A 32 11.39 16.85 -10.83
C VAL A 32 11.05 16.00 -12.05
N TYR A 33 9.80 16.08 -12.49
CA TYR A 33 9.29 15.34 -13.63
C TYR A 33 9.01 16.30 -14.80
N SER A 34 9.25 15.84 -16.02
CA SER A 34 8.75 16.54 -17.21
C SER A 34 7.21 16.47 -17.24
N PRO A 35 6.52 17.37 -17.98
CA PRO A 35 5.06 17.33 -18.11
C PRO A 35 4.52 15.95 -18.51
N ASP A 36 5.23 15.24 -19.39
CA ASP A 36 4.84 13.92 -19.89
C ASP A 36 5.02 12.79 -18.86
N THR A 37 5.75 13.04 -17.77
CA THR A 37 6.10 12.02 -16.76
C THR A 37 5.52 12.30 -15.38
N LEU A 38 4.66 13.31 -15.23
CA LEU A 38 4.05 13.69 -13.94
C LEU A 38 3.29 12.53 -13.27
N HIS A 39 2.69 11.62 -14.04
CA HIS A 39 2.00 10.44 -13.51
C HIS A 39 2.94 9.51 -12.73
N ARG A 40 4.23 9.46 -13.11
CA ARG A 40 5.24 8.61 -12.46
C ARG A 40 5.56 9.06 -11.04
N GLN A 41 5.32 10.33 -10.71
CA GLN A 41 5.60 10.84 -9.37
C GLN A 41 4.81 10.08 -8.30
N ALA A 42 3.56 9.72 -8.58
CA ALA A 42 2.76 8.88 -7.68
C ALA A 42 3.29 7.43 -7.61
N GLU A 43 3.66 6.85 -8.75
CA GLU A 43 4.22 5.49 -8.82
C GLU A 43 5.53 5.36 -8.05
N ASP A 44 6.44 6.32 -8.20
CA ASP A 44 7.72 6.33 -7.48
C ASP A 44 7.51 6.56 -5.98
N THR A 45 6.53 7.39 -5.61
CA THR A 45 6.13 7.55 -4.21
C THR A 45 5.57 6.24 -3.63
N LEU A 46 4.75 5.51 -4.40
CA LEU A 46 4.21 4.20 -4.00
C LEU A 46 5.31 3.15 -3.86
N ARG A 47 6.30 3.15 -4.76
CA ARG A 47 7.46 2.26 -4.68
C ARG A 47 8.24 2.48 -3.39
N GLU A 48 8.44 3.74 -3.01
CA GLU A 48 9.12 4.10 -1.77
C GLU A 48 8.33 3.68 -0.53
N LEU A 49 7.01 3.90 -0.52
CA LEU A 49 6.14 3.39 0.55
C LEU A 49 6.19 1.85 0.64
N THR A 50 6.16 1.16 -0.50
CA THR A 50 6.21 -0.30 -0.56
C THR A 50 7.54 -0.83 -0.03
N ARG A 51 8.66 -0.18 -0.40
CA ARG A 51 10.00 -0.51 0.12
C ARG A 51 10.03 -0.38 1.65
N LYS A 52 9.60 0.76 2.17
CA LYS A 52 9.53 1.02 3.62
C LYS A 52 8.62 0.02 4.35
N ALA A 53 7.46 -0.31 3.79
CA ALA A 53 6.55 -1.28 4.37
C ALA A 53 7.19 -2.67 4.46
N ARG A 54 7.89 -3.11 3.40
CA ARG A 54 8.61 -4.39 3.39
C ARG A 54 9.75 -4.43 4.40
N GLU A 55 10.47 -3.33 4.58
CA GLU A 55 11.52 -3.22 5.61
C GLU A 55 10.98 -3.40 7.03
N LEU A 56 9.70 -3.08 7.25
CA LEU A 56 9.00 -3.34 8.52
C LEU A 56 8.42 -4.76 8.64
N GLY A 57 8.56 -5.59 7.60
CA GLY A 57 7.97 -6.93 7.54
C GLY A 57 6.49 -6.95 7.18
N ALA A 58 5.97 -5.88 6.57
CA ALA A 58 4.59 -5.84 6.07
C ALA A 58 4.40 -6.80 4.88
N THR A 59 3.20 -7.36 4.76
CA THR A 59 2.76 -8.10 3.57
C THR A 59 1.82 -7.27 2.70
N GLY A 60 1.33 -6.13 3.23
CA GLY A 60 0.51 -5.20 2.47
C GLY A 60 0.55 -3.77 3.01
N LEU A 61 -0.07 -2.87 2.25
CA LEU A 61 -0.21 -1.46 2.55
C LEU A 61 -1.64 -1.02 2.29
N VAL A 62 -2.34 -0.51 3.30
CA VAL A 62 -3.75 -0.06 3.19
C VAL A 62 -3.88 1.44 3.44
N ALA A 63 -5.05 1.98 3.15
CA ALA A 63 -5.41 3.39 3.32
C ALA A 63 -4.42 4.35 2.62
N VAL A 64 -3.87 3.93 1.47
CA VAL A 64 -2.87 4.73 0.73
C VAL A 64 -3.49 6.03 0.21
N ARG A 65 -2.81 7.15 0.46
CA ARG A 65 -3.20 8.48 -0.03
C ARG A 65 -1.99 9.21 -0.58
N PHE A 66 -2.24 10.04 -1.59
CA PHE A 66 -1.27 10.90 -2.22
C PHE A 66 -1.75 12.34 -2.15
N LEU A 67 -0.87 13.24 -1.72
CA LEU A 67 -1.10 14.66 -1.59
C LEU A 67 -0.06 15.39 -2.46
N PRO A 68 -0.47 15.95 -3.61
CA PRO A 68 0.41 16.84 -4.35
C PRO A 68 0.66 18.09 -3.50
N THR A 69 1.91 18.50 -3.41
CA THR A 69 2.34 19.63 -2.59
C THR A 69 3.43 20.41 -3.33
N GLN A 70 3.91 21.49 -2.72
CA GLN A 70 5.07 22.24 -3.18
C GLN A 70 6.07 22.37 -2.03
N ASN A 71 7.36 22.24 -2.33
CA ASN A 71 8.39 22.59 -1.37
C ASN A 71 8.60 24.11 -1.31
N PHE A 72 9.51 24.56 -0.44
CA PHE A 72 9.78 25.98 -0.21
C PHE A 72 10.24 26.73 -1.48
N TYR A 73 10.79 26.03 -2.47
CA TYR A 73 11.24 26.60 -3.74
C TYR A 73 10.14 26.63 -4.82
N GLY A 74 8.90 26.27 -4.49
CA GLY A 74 7.78 26.20 -5.43
C GLY A 74 7.81 24.96 -6.34
N VAL A 75 8.72 24.02 -6.10
CA VAL A 75 8.81 22.78 -6.88
C VAL A 75 7.68 21.85 -6.45
N ARG A 76 6.96 21.30 -7.42
CA ARG A 76 5.90 20.31 -7.17
C ARG A 76 6.51 19.02 -6.60
N CYS A 77 6.00 18.60 -5.47
CA CYS A 77 6.38 17.36 -4.79
C CYS A 77 5.13 16.48 -4.60
N MET A 78 5.36 15.22 -4.22
CA MET A 78 4.29 14.30 -3.83
C MET A 78 4.56 13.77 -2.44
N TYR A 79 3.61 13.98 -1.54
CA TYR A 79 3.59 13.31 -0.25
C TYR A 79 2.65 12.11 -0.32
N GLY A 80 3.14 10.93 0.04
CA GLY A 80 2.35 9.71 0.14
C GLY A 80 2.35 9.19 1.56
N TYR A 81 1.23 8.62 2.00
CA TYR A 81 1.16 7.90 3.28
C TYR A 81 0.20 6.72 3.20
N GLY A 82 0.37 5.76 4.10
CA GLY A 82 -0.49 4.58 4.24
C GLY A 82 -0.13 3.78 5.48
N THR A 83 -0.89 2.73 5.78
CA THR A 83 -0.69 1.88 6.95
C THR A 83 -0.08 0.55 6.53
N ALA A 84 1.10 0.25 7.04
CA ALA A 84 1.78 -1.03 6.81
C ALA A 84 1.09 -2.13 7.64
N VAL A 85 0.76 -3.25 7.01
CA VAL A 85 0.00 -4.33 7.65
C VAL A 85 0.58 -5.70 7.33
N VAL A 86 0.39 -6.63 8.26
CA VAL A 86 0.55 -8.08 8.02
C VAL A 86 -0.83 -8.67 7.82
N THR A 87 -0.99 -9.45 6.76
CA THR A 87 -2.25 -10.04 6.31
C THR A 87 -2.10 -11.54 6.11
N HIS A 88 -3.22 -12.25 6.13
CA HIS A 88 -3.30 -13.67 5.77
C HIS A 88 -4.57 -13.93 4.96
N LYS A 89 -4.56 -14.95 4.11
CA LYS A 89 -5.74 -15.33 3.33
C LYS A 89 -6.85 -15.85 4.23
N ILE A 90 -8.07 -15.39 3.98
CA ILE A 90 -9.26 -15.91 4.64
C ILE A 90 -9.57 -17.27 4.02
N THR A 91 -9.37 -18.33 4.79
CA THR A 91 -9.90 -19.66 4.46
C THR A 91 -11.24 -19.82 5.15
N TRP A 92 -12.31 -19.84 4.37
CA TRP A 92 -13.59 -20.35 4.87
C TRP A 92 -13.46 -21.86 5.03
N PRO A 93 -13.81 -22.44 6.19
CA PRO A 93 -13.99 -23.88 6.25
C PRO A 93 -15.05 -24.23 5.21
N HIS A 94 -14.67 -25.09 4.26
CA HIS A 94 -15.61 -25.69 3.32
C HIS A 94 -16.77 -26.23 4.16
N ALA A 95 -18.01 -25.82 3.87
CA ALA A 95 -19.18 -26.39 4.51
C ALA A 95 -19.03 -27.91 4.42
N ALA A 96 -18.89 -28.54 5.58
CA ALA A 96 -18.64 -29.95 5.68
C ALA A 96 -19.93 -30.65 5.25
N ASP A 97 -20.02 -30.94 3.95
CA ASP A 97 -20.84 -31.96 3.31
C ASP A 97 -22.00 -32.40 4.23
N ASP A 98 -23.00 -31.53 4.32
CA ASP A 98 -24.24 -31.75 5.06
C ASP A 98 -24.95 -32.90 4.35
N GLY A 99 -24.56 -34.13 4.71
CA GLY A 99 -25.10 -35.34 4.13
C GLY A 99 -26.62 -35.35 4.22
N GLU A 100 -27.26 -35.10 3.08
CA GLU A 100 -28.66 -35.43 2.86
C GLU A 100 -28.77 -36.95 2.82
N ARG A 101 -29.20 -37.49 3.97
CA ARG A 101 -29.87 -38.78 4.11
C ARG A 101 -31.24 -38.77 3.44
#